data_AF-A0A961QQE0-F1
#
_entry.id   AF-A0A961QQE0-F1
#
_cell.length_a   1.000
_cell.length_b   1.000
_cell.length_c   1.000
_cell.angle_alpha   90.00
_cell.angle_beta   90.00
_cell.angle_gamma   90.00
#
_symmetry.space_group_name_H-M   'P 1'
#
loop_
_entity.id
_entity.type
_entity.pdbx_description
1 polymer ?
#
loop_
_entity_poly.entity_id
_entity_poly.type
_entity_poly.pdbx_seq_one_letter_code
_entity_poly.pdbx_strand_id
1 'polypeptide(L)'
;MSLDTSVLSKKLRQGGVSRSPLAETDLIVESFARGTEDRLRPLIKTMMNVTVGAVAVTKLAQAIGGITSPAVLGIVDVEDADTPALIACDADLAYHLVDLMLGGDPAL
;
A
#
# COMPACT_ATOMS: atom_id res chain seq x y z
N MET A 1 -41.89 -10.05 -10.80
CA MET A 1 -40.82 -10.98 -10.37
C MET A 1 -39.49 -10.38 -10.80
N SER A 2 -38.73 -9.75 -9.90
CA SER A 2 -37.28 -9.55 -10.10
C SER A 2 -36.62 -9.22 -8.76
N LEU A 3 -36.24 -10.31 -8.10
CA LEU A 3 -35.09 -10.50 -7.21
C LEU A 3 -34.69 -9.30 -6.34
N ASP A 4 -35.17 -9.37 -5.10
CA ASP A 4 -34.47 -8.90 -3.91
C ASP A 4 -32.96 -8.93 -4.12
N THR A 5 -32.33 -7.77 -4.00
CA THR A 5 -30.87 -7.64 -3.91
C THR A 5 -30.46 -8.26 -2.57
N SER A 6 -30.38 -9.58 -2.59
CA SER A 6 -30.31 -10.44 -1.42
C SER A 6 -29.20 -10.01 -0.48
N VAL A 7 -29.49 -9.99 0.81
CA VAL A 7 -28.49 -9.76 1.86
C VAL A 7 -27.28 -10.70 1.69
N LEU A 8 -27.47 -11.89 1.08
CA LEU A 8 -26.38 -12.79 0.69
C LEU A 8 -25.43 -12.18 -0.34
N SER A 9 -25.91 -11.51 -1.39
CA SER A 9 -25.02 -10.88 -2.37
C SER A 9 -24.28 -9.68 -1.77
N LYS A 10 -24.90 -8.98 -0.81
CA LYS A 10 -24.23 -7.93 -0.03
C LYS A 10 -23.15 -8.50 0.91
N LYS A 11 -23.44 -9.62 1.60
CA LYS A 11 -22.48 -10.32 2.48
C LYS A 11 -21.37 -11.06 1.71
N LEU A 12 -21.64 -11.57 0.52
CA LEU A 12 -20.64 -12.18 -0.37
C LEU A 12 -19.69 -11.13 -0.98
N ARG A 13 -20.19 -9.91 -1.24
CA ARG A 13 -19.38 -8.77 -1.72
C ARG A 13 -18.59 -8.10 -0.61
N GLN A 14 -19.11 -8.09 0.61
CA GLN A 14 -18.31 -7.85 1.82
C GLN A 14 -17.44 -9.08 2.08
N GLY A 15 -16.50 -9.34 1.17
CA GLY A 15 -15.43 -10.30 1.39
C GLY A 15 -14.88 -10.06 2.79
N GLY A 16 -14.93 -11.10 3.62
CA GLY A 16 -14.62 -10.99 5.03
C GLY A 16 -13.26 -10.32 5.18
N VAL A 17 -13.26 -9.13 5.79
CA VAL A 17 -12.06 -8.58 6.40
C VAL A 17 -11.76 -9.50 7.57
N SER A 18 -11.17 -10.66 7.28
CA SER A 18 -10.62 -11.50 8.32
C SER A 18 -9.50 -10.69 8.94
N ARG A 19 -9.47 -10.59 10.27
CA ARG A 19 -8.25 -10.17 10.96
C ARG A 19 -7.10 -10.97 10.36
N SER A 20 -6.04 -10.26 10.00
CA SER A 20 -4.83 -10.90 9.51
C SER A 20 -4.44 -12.01 10.49
N PRO A 21 -4.22 -13.25 10.03
CA PRO A 21 -3.72 -14.32 10.89
C PRO A 21 -2.26 -14.09 11.32
N LEU A 22 -1.63 -13.02 10.82
CA LEU A 22 -0.30 -12.58 11.23
C LEU A 22 -0.39 -12.00 12.64
N ALA A 23 0.22 -12.71 13.60
CA ALA A 23 0.53 -12.15 14.90
C ALA A 23 1.31 -10.83 14.69
N GLU A 24 1.03 -9.83 15.53
CA GLU A 24 1.83 -8.60 15.58
C GLU A 24 1.81 -7.74 14.30
N THR A 25 0.72 -7.78 13.52
CA THR A 25 0.57 -6.92 12.33
C THR A 25 0.85 -5.44 12.64
N ASP A 26 0.44 -4.96 13.82
CA ASP A 26 0.69 -3.58 14.25
C ASP A 26 2.18 -3.27 14.40
N LEU A 27 2.99 -4.21 14.91
CA LEU A 27 4.45 -4.04 15.05
C LEU A 27 5.16 -4.06 13.70
N ILE A 28 4.73 -4.93 12.78
CA ILE A 28 5.26 -4.98 11.41
C ILE A 28 4.98 -3.65 10.72
N VAL A 29 3.75 -3.16 10.86
CA VAL A 29 3.30 -1.91 10.28
C VAL A 29 4.09 -0.71 10.82
N GLU A 30 4.26 -0.61 12.13
CA GLU A 30 5.04 0.45 12.76
C GLU A 30 6.51 0.41 12.32
N SER A 31 7.10 -0.79 12.30
CA SER A 31 8.48 -0.99 11.86
C SER A 31 8.67 -0.63 10.39
N PHE A 32 7.70 -0.96 9.54
CA PHE A 32 7.73 -0.61 8.12
C PHE A 32 7.62 0.91 7.91
N ALA A 33 6.68 1.57 8.61
CA ALA A 33 6.49 3.01 8.54
C ALA A 33 7.78 3.76 8.92
N ARG A 34 8.33 3.43 10.09
CA ARG A 34 9.57 4.02 10.61
C ARG A 34 10.77 3.73 9.71
N GLY A 35 10.93 2.47 9.27
CA GLY A 35 12.02 2.09 8.37
C GLY A 35 11.95 2.82 7.02
N THR A 36 10.73 3.10 6.53
CA THR A 36 10.51 3.86 5.30
C THR A 36 10.91 5.32 5.50
N GLU A 37 10.52 5.95 6.61
CA GLU A 37 10.96 7.31 6.96
C GLU A 37 12.48 7.41 7.09
N ASP A 38 13.09 6.53 7.87
CA ASP A 38 14.52 6.57 8.18
C ASP A 38 15.38 6.42 6.91
N ARG A 39 14.91 5.62 5.93
CA ARG A 39 15.60 5.40 4.65
C ARG A 39 15.35 6.49 3.62
N LEU A 40 14.14 7.04 3.54
CA LEU A 40 13.80 8.07 2.56
C LEU A 40 14.27 9.46 2.97
N ARG A 41 14.16 9.82 4.26
CA ARG A 41 14.55 11.15 4.79
C ARG A 41 15.91 11.65 4.28
N PRO A 42 17.01 10.86 4.29
CA PRO A 42 18.30 11.33 3.76
C PRO A 42 18.31 11.54 2.24
N LEU A 43 17.42 10.88 1.48
CA LEU A 43 17.33 10.99 0.02
C LEU A 43 16.59 12.25 -0.41
N ILE A 44 15.46 12.56 0.23
CA ILE A 44 14.59 13.69 -0.12
C ILE A 44 14.93 14.99 0.63
N LYS A 45 15.73 14.92 1.71
CA LYS A 45 16.19 16.07 2.51
C LYS A 45 15.09 16.99 3.04
N THR A 46 13.86 16.50 3.13
CA THR A 46 12.71 17.21 3.70
C THR A 46 12.09 16.39 4.84
N MET A 47 11.24 17.05 5.64
CA MET A 47 10.46 16.37 6.68
C MET A 47 9.38 15.53 6.01
N MET A 48 9.34 14.25 6.35
CA MET A 48 8.34 13.30 5.88
C MET A 48 7.81 12.51 7.07
N ASN A 49 6.53 12.18 7.02
CA ASN A 49 5.86 11.30 7.96
C ASN A 49 5.20 10.17 7.16
N VAL A 50 5.40 8.93 7.57
CA VAL A 50 4.83 7.75 6.95
C VAL A 50 3.87 7.13 7.94
N THR A 51 2.62 7.02 7.53
CA THR A 51 1.59 6.32 8.30
C THR A 51 1.02 5.21 7.45
N VAL A 52 0.87 4.03 8.02
CA VAL A 52 0.24 2.90 7.33
C VAL A 52 -1.24 2.88 7.69
N GLY A 53 -2.07 2.78 6.64
CA GLY A 53 -3.51 2.67 6.79
C GLY A 53 -3.97 1.28 7.25
N ALA A 54 -5.25 0.98 7.04
CA ALA A 54 -5.81 -0.31 7.39
C ALA A 54 -5.16 -1.45 6.58
N VAL A 55 -4.69 -2.48 7.28
CA VAL A 55 -4.21 -3.72 6.66
C VAL A 55 -5.37 -4.67 6.45
N ALA A 56 -5.47 -5.24 5.24
CA ALA A 56 -6.51 -6.19 4.88
C ALA A 56 -5.93 -7.39 4.15
N VAL A 57 -6.42 -8.59 4.49
CA VAL A 57 -6.19 -9.80 3.71
C VAL A 57 -7.28 -9.88 2.64
N THR A 58 -6.89 -9.82 1.37
CA THR A 58 -7.83 -9.82 0.25
C THR A 58 -7.30 -10.61 -0.95
N LYS A 59 -8.16 -10.84 -1.95
CA LYS A 59 -7.76 -11.48 -3.19
C LYS A 59 -6.89 -10.53 -4.00
N LEU A 60 -5.84 -11.07 -4.65
CA LEU A 60 -4.94 -10.28 -5.48
C LEU A 60 -5.67 -9.46 -6.56
N ALA A 61 -6.66 -10.05 -7.24
CA ALA A 61 -7.46 -9.33 -8.25
C ALA A 61 -8.20 -8.12 -7.68
N GLN A 62 -8.64 -8.19 -6.41
CA GLN A 62 -9.29 -7.07 -5.74
C GLN A 62 -8.28 -6.01 -5.29
N ALA A 63 -7.10 -6.42 -4.82
CA ALA A 63 -6.01 -5.51 -4.46
C ALA A 63 -5.52 -4.72 -5.68
N ILE A 64 -5.25 -5.40 -6.79
CA ILE A 64 -4.79 -4.77 -8.05
C ILE A 64 -5.87 -3.83 -8.61
N GLY A 65 -7.15 -4.20 -8.50
CA GLY A 65 -8.25 -3.34 -8.94
C GLY A 65 -8.37 -2.01 -8.17
N GLY A 66 -7.71 -1.89 -7.01
CA GLY A 66 -7.63 -0.64 -6.25
C GLY A 66 -6.47 0.27 -6.63
N ILE A 67 -5.56 -0.16 -7.51
CA ILE A 67 -4.42 0.65 -7.95
C ILE A 67 -4.90 1.67 -8.99
N THR A 68 -4.73 2.95 -8.70
CA THR A 68 -5.08 4.04 -9.61
C THR A 68 -4.11 4.05 -10.79
N SER A 69 -4.62 4.24 -12.02
CA SER A 69 -3.78 4.35 -13.22
C SER A 69 -3.71 5.80 -13.69
N PRO A 70 -2.53 6.34 -14.02
CA PRO A 70 -1.22 5.67 -14.09
C PRO A 70 -0.55 5.46 -12.73
N ALA A 71 0.16 4.33 -12.58
CA ALA A 71 0.95 4.01 -11.39
C ALA A 71 2.31 3.41 -11.76
N VAL A 72 3.29 3.63 -10.88
CA VAL A 72 4.58 2.94 -10.88
C VAL A 72 4.44 1.66 -10.07
N LEU A 73 4.75 0.53 -10.70
CA LEU A 73 4.72 -0.79 -10.07
C LEU A 73 6.15 -1.29 -9.85
N GLY A 74 6.46 -1.70 -8.63
CA GLY A 74 7.69 -2.34 -8.24
C GLY A 74 7.42 -3.76 -7.73
N ILE A 75 8.13 -4.74 -8.25
CA ILE A 75 8.13 -6.10 -7.72
C ILE A 75 9.41 -6.26 -6.89
N VAL A 76 9.27 -6.68 -5.64
CA VAL A 76 10.35 -6.78 -4.67
C VAL A 76 10.43 -8.21 -4.17
N ASP A 77 11.58 -8.85 -4.39
CA ASP A 77 11.88 -10.13 -3.74
C ASP A 77 12.20 -9.88 -2.28
N VAL A 78 11.50 -10.59 -1.39
CA VAL A 78 11.68 -10.48 0.06
C VAL A 78 12.37 -11.74 0.54
N GLU A 79 13.46 -11.56 1.27
CA GLU A 79 14.19 -12.68 1.89
C GLU A 79 13.25 -13.47 2.81
N ASP A 80 13.33 -14.80 2.75
CA ASP A 80 12.45 -15.73 3.46
C ASP A 80 10.95 -15.70 3.08
N ALA A 81 10.59 -15.02 1.97
CA ALA A 81 9.24 -15.09 1.42
C ALA A 81 9.20 -15.96 0.15
N ASP A 82 8.24 -16.89 0.10
CA ASP A 82 8.03 -17.76 -1.08
C ASP A 82 7.52 -17.01 -2.31
N THR A 83 6.98 -15.80 -2.12
CA THR A 83 6.37 -14.99 -3.18
C THR A 83 6.86 -13.56 -3.12
N PRO A 84 7.11 -12.93 -4.28
CA PRO A 84 7.53 -11.54 -4.33
C PRO A 84 6.42 -10.61 -3.83
N ALA A 85 6.82 -9.49 -3.26
CA ALA A 85 5.95 -8.40 -2.88
C ALA A 85 5.70 -7.46 -4.08
N LEU A 86 4.50 -6.88 -4.13
CA LEU A 86 4.15 -5.83 -5.07
C LEU A 86 4.05 -4.50 -4.31
N ILE A 87 4.76 -3.48 -4.79
CA ILE A 87 4.61 -2.10 -4.37
C ILE A 87 3.97 -1.34 -5.54
N ALA A 88 2.89 -0.62 -5.26
CA ALA A 88 2.27 0.28 -6.21
C ALA A 88 2.34 1.71 -5.65
N CYS A 89 2.77 2.64 -6.48
CA CYS A 89 2.89 4.05 -6.15
C CYS A 89 2.17 4.86 -7.22
N ASP A 90 1.37 5.85 -6.82
CA ASP A 90 0.76 6.77 -7.76
C ASP A 90 1.84 7.52 -8.55
N ALA A 91 1.60 7.77 -9.85
CA ALA A 91 2.60 8.41 -10.70
C ALA A 91 3.01 9.79 -10.18
N ASP A 92 2.06 10.57 -9.65
CA ASP A 92 2.31 11.90 -9.09
C ASP A 92 3.30 11.86 -7.93
N LEU A 93 3.12 10.89 -7.01
CA LEU A 93 4.05 10.69 -5.90
C LEU A 93 5.42 10.26 -6.40
N ALA A 94 5.49 9.36 -7.37
CA ALA A 94 6.75 8.91 -7.95
C ALA A 94 7.52 10.08 -8.60
N TYR A 95 6.85 10.94 -9.37
CA TYR A 95 7.46 12.11 -9.98
C TYR A 95 7.92 13.13 -8.94
N HIS A 96 7.10 13.40 -7.93
CA HIS A 96 7.46 14.31 -6.86
C HIS A 96 8.69 13.82 -6.07
N LEU A 97 8.78 12.52 -5.78
CA LEU A 97 9.98 11.95 -5.14
C LEU A 97 11.23 12.09 -6.00
N VAL A 98 11.13 11.89 -7.32
CA VAL A 98 12.27 12.08 -8.24
C VAL A 98 12.70 13.54 -8.26
N ASP A 99 11.76 14.49 -8.31
CA ASP A 99 12.05 15.92 -8.28
C ASP A 99 12.80 16.32 -7.00
N LEU A 100 12.29 15.88 -5.83
CA LEU A 100 12.95 16.10 -4.55
C LEU A 100 14.38 15.54 -4.50
N MET A 101 14.59 14.34 -5.04
CA MET A 101 15.92 13.72 -5.11
C MET A 101 16.90 14.50 -6.02
N LEU A 102 16.39 15.26 -6.98
CA LEU A 102 17.18 16.13 -7.86
C LEU A 102 17.35 17.57 -7.30
N GLY A 103 16.83 17.85 -6.10
CA GLY A 103 16.91 19.16 -5.46
C GLY A 103 15.74 20.08 -5.74
N GLY A 104 14.59 19.52 -6.15
CA GLY A 104 13.31 20.22 -6.27
C GLY A 104 12.81 20.80 -4.95
N ASP A 105 11.80 21.67 -5.04
CA ASP A 105 11.22 22.36 -3.90
C ASP A 105 10.12 21.50 -3.22
N PRO A 106 10.25 21.15 -1.93
CA PRO A 106 9.24 20.36 -1.22
C PRO A 106 7.92 21.08 -0.93
N ALA A 107 7.81 22.39 -1.22
CA ALA A 107 6.58 23.14 -1.02
C ALA A 107 5.64 23.17 -2.25
N LEU A 108 6.06 22.60 -3.38
CA LEU A 108 5.33 22.53 -4.64
C LEU A 108 4.71 21.15 -4.88
#